data_AF-A0AAV4E134-F1
#
_entry.id   AF-A0AAV4E134-F1
#
_cell.length_a   1.000
_cell.length_b   1.000
_cell.length_c   1.000
_cell.angle_alpha   90.00
_cell.angle_beta   90.00
_cell.angle_gamma   90.00
#
_symmetry.space_group_name_H-M   'P 1'
#
loop_
_entity.id
_entity.type
_entity.pdbx_description
1 polymer ?
#
loop_
_entity_poly.entity_id
_entity_poly.type
_entity_poly.pdbx_seq_one_letter_code
_entity_poly.pdbx_strand_id
1 'polypeptide(L)'
;MFVETYGLLYQQNSKIFTDLFTQLRYYYTGRDIDLKDVMNSFFNELLQKMFELLNQVRVDDRYRQCLTNTMDELKPFADVPIKLSMHVKRALIAARTFVQGLAVGRDVITTIMEIAPSEACVQGIVRMTHCPYCRGLTATKPCHNFCMNTMKGCLANHAELNAAWNDYISKLQRPSPTSGSGSRSGS
;
A
#
# COMPACT_ATOMS: atom_id res chain seq x y z
N MET A 1 19.14 -11.32 -16.38
CA MET A 1 18.47 -12.55 -15.88
C MET A 1 17.73 -13.33 -16.98
N PHE A 2 16.46 -13.07 -17.33
CA PHE A 2 15.73 -13.94 -18.29
C PHE A 2 16.31 -13.98 -19.71
N VAL A 3 16.83 -12.85 -20.20
CA VAL A 3 17.56 -12.81 -21.48
C VAL A 3 18.82 -13.67 -21.45
N GLU A 4 19.52 -13.72 -20.32
CA GLU A 4 20.75 -14.52 -20.18
C GLU A 4 20.46 -16.02 -20.11
N THR A 5 19.35 -16.41 -19.47
CA THR A 5 18.96 -17.82 -19.32
C THR A 5 18.24 -18.39 -20.55
N TYR A 6 17.32 -17.62 -21.14
CA TYR A 6 16.42 -18.09 -22.20
C TYR A 6 16.69 -17.44 -23.56
N GLY A 7 17.60 -16.47 -23.63
CA GLY A 7 18.06 -15.88 -24.89
C GLY A 7 16.93 -15.31 -25.75
N LEU A 8 16.99 -15.66 -27.03
CA LEU A 8 16.06 -15.20 -28.07
C LEU A 8 14.62 -15.63 -27.80
N LEU A 9 14.41 -16.80 -27.17
CA LEU A 9 13.08 -17.34 -26.86
C LEU A 9 12.30 -16.38 -25.96
N TYR A 10 12.96 -15.85 -24.93
CA TYR A 10 12.38 -14.84 -24.06
C TYR A 10 12.23 -13.50 -24.79
N GLN A 11 13.25 -13.04 -25.52
CA GLN A 11 13.18 -11.73 -26.19
C GLN A 11 11.98 -11.63 -27.14
N GLN A 12 11.74 -12.67 -27.95
CA GLN A 12 10.64 -12.71 -28.92
C GLN A 12 9.24 -12.79 -28.29
N ASN A 13 9.14 -13.26 -27.05
CA ASN A 13 7.87 -13.47 -26.34
C ASN A 13 7.76 -12.64 -25.05
N SER A 14 8.67 -11.68 -24.88
CA SER A 14 8.81 -10.87 -23.67
C SER A 14 7.57 -10.04 -23.37
N LYS A 15 6.77 -9.74 -24.41
CA LYS A 15 5.52 -8.98 -24.31
C LYS A 15 4.56 -9.55 -23.25
N ILE A 16 4.44 -10.88 -23.15
CA ILE A 16 3.56 -11.55 -22.17
C ILE A 16 3.92 -11.13 -20.74
N PHE A 17 5.23 -11.00 -20.45
CA PHE A 17 5.72 -10.59 -19.15
C PHE A 17 5.60 -9.08 -18.95
N THR A 18 5.93 -8.27 -19.95
CA THR A 18 5.82 -6.80 -19.84
C THR A 18 4.38 -6.34 -19.64
N ASP A 19 3.43 -7.01 -20.29
CA ASP A 19 2.01 -6.74 -20.15
C ASP A 19 1.53 -7.08 -18.73
N LEU A 20 1.94 -8.25 -18.18
CA LEU A 20 1.70 -8.59 -16.78
C LEU A 20 2.23 -7.49 -15.84
N PHE A 21 3.51 -7.12 -15.92
CA PHE A 21 4.09 -6.10 -15.04
C PHE A 21 3.41 -4.74 -15.19
N THR A 22 2.95 -4.39 -16.39
CA THR A 22 2.18 -3.18 -16.64
C THR A 22 0.85 -3.20 -15.91
N GLN A 23 0.11 -4.32 -15.95
CA GLN A 23 -1.15 -4.49 -15.21
C GLN A 23 -0.94 -4.44 -13.70
N LEU A 24 0.10 -5.11 -13.19
CA LEU A 24 0.45 -5.07 -11.76
C LEU A 24 0.79 -3.63 -11.31
N ARG A 25 1.49 -2.86 -12.14
CA ARG A 25 1.78 -1.45 -11.87
C ARG A 25 0.51 -0.61 -11.86
N TYR A 26 -0.40 -0.81 -12.82
CA TYR A 26 -1.67 -0.10 -12.82
C TYR A 26 -2.51 -0.36 -11.57
N TYR A 27 -2.58 -1.61 -11.14
CA TYR A 27 -3.22 -1.97 -9.88
C TYR A 27 -2.56 -1.23 -8.71
N TYR A 28 -1.23 -1.25 -8.62
CA TYR A 28 -0.51 -0.56 -7.55
C TYR A 28 -0.78 0.97 -7.54
N THR A 29 -0.84 1.60 -8.72
CA THR A 29 -1.08 3.05 -8.85
C THR A 29 -2.54 3.48 -8.63
N GLY A 30 -3.46 2.54 -8.42
CA GLY A 30 -4.83 2.88 -8.03
C GLY A 30 -5.93 2.43 -8.97
N ARG A 31 -5.63 1.82 -10.13
CA ARG A 31 -6.69 1.31 -11.02
C ARG A 31 -7.45 0.17 -10.34
N ASP A 32 -8.75 0.11 -10.59
CA ASP A 32 -9.60 -0.98 -10.13
C ASP A 32 -9.54 -2.13 -11.14
N ILE A 33 -8.71 -3.13 -10.82
CA ILE A 33 -8.41 -4.28 -11.68
C ILE A 33 -8.40 -5.51 -10.77
N ASP A 34 -9.04 -6.60 -11.18
CA ASP A 34 -8.93 -7.86 -10.44
C ASP A 34 -7.59 -8.54 -10.74
N LEU A 35 -6.71 -8.57 -9.73
CA LEU A 35 -5.43 -9.26 -9.82
C LEU A 35 -5.57 -10.76 -10.11
N LYS A 36 -6.69 -11.39 -9.72
CA LYS A 36 -6.95 -12.80 -10.04
C LYS A 36 -7.07 -12.97 -11.56
N ASP A 37 -7.84 -12.11 -12.21
CA ASP A 37 -8.09 -12.17 -13.65
C ASP A 37 -6.84 -11.83 -14.45
N VAL A 38 -6.04 -10.86 -13.98
CA VAL A 38 -4.74 -10.52 -14.58
C VAL A 38 -3.79 -11.72 -14.55
N MET A 39 -3.67 -12.39 -13.40
CA MET A 39 -2.78 -13.54 -13.28
C MET A 39 -3.29 -14.73 -14.08
N ASN A 40 -4.59 -15.01 -14.08
CA ASN A 40 -5.20 -16.06 -14.89
C ASN A 40 -4.94 -15.82 -16.39
N SER A 41 -5.13 -14.59 -16.86
CA SER A 41 -4.89 -14.20 -18.25
C SER A 41 -3.42 -14.42 -18.64
N PHE A 42 -2.48 -14.01 -17.77
CA PHE A 42 -1.05 -14.23 -17.98
C PHE A 42 -0.70 -15.72 -18.12
N PHE A 43 -1.20 -16.56 -17.22
CA PHE A 43 -0.89 -18.00 -17.26
C PHE A 43 -1.55 -18.70 -18.45
N ASN A 44 -2.74 -18.26 -18.87
CA ASN A 44 -3.40 -18.74 -20.09
C ASN A 44 -2.58 -18.39 -21.34
N GLU A 45 -2.16 -17.13 -21.47
CA GLU A 45 -1.35 -16.67 -22.61
C GLU A 45 0.02 -17.37 -22.64
N LEU A 46 0.65 -17.55 -21.47
CA LEU A 46 1.90 -18.27 -21.33
C LEU A 46 1.76 -19.74 -21.75
N LEU A 47 0.69 -20.43 -21.34
CA LEU A 47 0.43 -21.82 -21.74
C LEU A 47 0.29 -21.94 -23.26
N GLN A 48 -0.53 -21.09 -23.86
CA GLN A 48 -0.75 -21.10 -25.31
C GLN A 48 0.57 -20.89 -26.06
N LYS A 49 1.40 -19.92 -25.62
CA LYS A 49 2.69 -19.65 -26.24
C LYS A 49 3.68 -20.80 -26.07
N MET A 50 3.74 -21.40 -24.88
CA MET A 50 4.61 -22.56 -24.63
C MET A 50 4.19 -23.77 -25.47
N PHE A 51 2.89 -24.00 -25.63
CA PHE A 51 2.38 -25.09 -26.46
C PHE A 51 2.75 -24.93 -27.94
N GLU A 52 2.60 -23.71 -28.49
CA GLU A 52 3.02 -23.38 -29.85
C GLU A 52 4.52 -23.64 -30.06
N LEU A 53 5.35 -23.24 -29.10
CA LEU A 53 6.81 -23.36 -29.18
C LEU A 53 7.29 -24.82 -29.04
N LEU A 54 6.66 -25.61 -28.18
CA LEU A 54 7.03 -27.01 -27.95
C LEU A 54 6.60 -27.94 -29.09
N ASN A 55 5.42 -27.71 -29.66
CA ASN A 55 4.86 -28.60 -30.68
C ASN A 55 5.08 -28.11 -32.11
N GLN A 56 5.60 -26.89 -32.32
CA GLN A 56 5.76 -26.25 -33.64
C GLN A 56 4.46 -26.21 -34.48
N VAL A 57 3.30 -26.33 -33.82
CA VAL A 57 1.98 -26.28 -34.45
C VAL A 57 1.39 -24.90 -34.23
N ARG A 58 0.80 -24.34 -35.29
CA ARG A 58 0.01 -23.11 -35.18
C ARG A 58 -1.30 -23.43 -34.46
N VAL A 59 -1.47 -22.85 -33.29
CA VAL A 59 -2.70 -22.96 -32.53
C VAL A 59 -3.74 -22.00 -33.15
N ASP A 60 -4.92 -22.49 -33.50
CA ASP A 60 -6.05 -21.66 -33.92
C ASP A 60 -6.86 -21.18 -32.68
N ASP A 61 -7.83 -20.28 -32.86
CA ASP A 61 -8.58 -19.74 -31.73
C ASP A 61 -9.41 -20.80 -31.00
N ARG A 62 -9.91 -21.80 -31.74
CA ARG A 62 -10.68 -22.90 -31.18
C ARG A 62 -9.82 -23.78 -30.29
N TYR A 63 -8.59 -24.07 -30.71
CA TYR A 63 -7.63 -24.85 -29.95
C TYR A 63 -7.06 -24.04 -28.78
N ARG A 64 -6.85 -22.72 -28.92
CA ARG A 64 -6.52 -21.83 -27.79
C ARG A 64 -7.57 -21.92 -26.69
N GLN A 65 -8.85 -21.81 -27.06
CA GLN A 65 -9.95 -21.90 -26.10
C GLN A 65 -10.03 -23.29 -25.45
N CYS A 66 -9.79 -24.36 -26.23
CA CYS A 66 -9.68 -25.72 -25.70
C CYS A 66 -8.55 -25.81 -24.65
N LEU A 67 -7.34 -25.36 -24.99
CA LEU A 67 -6.18 -25.37 -24.08
C LEU A 67 -6.45 -24.62 -22.78
N THR A 68 -7.09 -23.44 -22.87
CA THR A 68 -7.45 -22.66 -21.68
C THR A 68 -8.49 -23.40 -20.82
N ASN A 69 -9.47 -24.07 -21.44
CA ASN A 69 -10.48 -24.84 -20.70
C ASN A 69 -9.91 -26.09 -20.00
N THR A 70 -8.89 -26.72 -20.58
CA THR A 70 -8.25 -27.93 -19.99
C THR A 70 -7.14 -27.59 -18.99
N MET A 71 -6.82 -26.30 -18.80
CA MET A 71 -5.70 -25.86 -17.97
C MET A 71 -5.85 -26.30 -16.50
N ASP A 72 -7.06 -26.25 -15.95
CA ASP A 72 -7.35 -26.63 -14.57
C ASP A 72 -7.21 -28.14 -14.33
N GLU A 73 -7.48 -28.96 -15.35
CA GLU A 73 -7.35 -30.42 -15.30
C GLU A 73 -5.90 -30.87 -15.47
N LEU A 74 -5.21 -30.35 -16.48
CA LEU A 74 -3.84 -30.77 -16.81
C LEU A 74 -2.78 -30.17 -15.89
N LYS A 75 -3.06 -29.01 -15.28
CA LYS A 75 -2.14 -28.28 -14.40
C LYS A 75 -0.70 -28.21 -14.98
N PRO A 76 -0.50 -27.65 -16.18
CA PRO A 76 0.80 -27.65 -16.87
C PRO A 76 1.89 -26.91 -16.08
N PHE A 77 1.49 -26.01 -15.18
CA PHE A 77 2.38 -25.29 -14.26
C PHE A 77 2.27 -25.78 -12.81
N ALA A 78 1.75 -26.99 -12.61
CA ALA A 78 1.42 -27.55 -11.31
C ALA A 78 0.58 -26.57 -10.46
N ASP A 79 1.03 -26.26 -9.25
CA ASP A 79 0.37 -25.36 -8.30
C ASP A 79 0.92 -23.91 -8.35
N VAL A 80 1.88 -23.63 -9.23
CA VAL A 80 2.54 -22.32 -9.35
C VAL A 80 1.53 -21.20 -9.65
N PRO A 81 0.56 -21.33 -10.58
CA PRO A 81 -0.38 -20.26 -10.87
C PRO A 81 -1.20 -19.86 -9.65
N ILE A 82 -1.68 -20.83 -8.89
CA ILE A 82 -2.51 -20.61 -7.70
C ILE A 82 -1.67 -19.93 -6.60
N LYS A 83 -0.50 -20.48 -6.29
CA LYS A 83 0.38 -19.97 -5.22
C LYS A 83 0.91 -18.58 -5.56
N LEU A 84 1.45 -18.39 -6.76
CA LEU A 84 2.01 -17.11 -7.18
C LEU A 84 0.94 -16.02 -7.22
N SER A 85 -0.24 -16.31 -7.76
CA SER A 85 -1.35 -15.35 -7.78
C SER A 85 -1.76 -14.92 -6.38
N MET A 86 -1.83 -15.86 -5.44
CA MET A 86 -2.15 -15.56 -4.04
C MET A 86 -1.08 -14.66 -3.39
N HIS A 87 0.21 -14.97 -3.61
CA HIS A 87 1.31 -14.19 -3.05
C HIS A 87 1.39 -12.78 -3.66
N VAL A 88 1.29 -12.67 -4.98
CA VAL A 88 1.28 -11.38 -5.70
C VAL A 88 0.10 -10.53 -5.24
N LYS A 89 -1.10 -11.11 -5.16
CA LYS A 89 -2.30 -10.42 -4.67
C LYS A 89 -2.12 -9.89 -3.25
N ARG A 90 -1.66 -10.72 -2.33
CA ARG A 90 -1.43 -10.32 -0.93
C ARG A 90 -0.38 -9.22 -0.82
N ALA A 91 0.74 -9.36 -1.53
CA ALA A 91 1.82 -8.38 -1.50
C ALA A 91 1.40 -7.03 -2.08
N LEU A 92 0.72 -7.01 -3.23
CA LEU A 92 0.27 -5.77 -3.87
C LEU A 92 -0.86 -5.08 -3.10
N ILE A 93 -1.81 -5.83 -2.55
CA ILE A 93 -2.83 -5.26 -1.65
C ILE A 93 -2.15 -4.60 -0.45
N ALA A 94 -1.23 -5.30 0.21
CA ALA A 94 -0.53 -4.76 1.37
C ALA A 94 0.26 -3.48 1.01
N ALA A 95 1.03 -3.50 -0.08
CA ALA A 95 1.82 -2.35 -0.52
C ALA A 95 0.94 -1.16 -0.91
N ARG A 96 -0.16 -1.40 -1.66
CA ARG A 96 -1.12 -0.36 -2.06
C ARG A 96 -1.80 0.26 -0.83
N THR A 97 -2.33 -0.57 0.07
CA THR A 97 -3.00 -0.12 1.29
C THR A 97 -2.04 0.66 2.20
N PHE A 98 -0.77 0.24 2.30
CA PHE A 98 0.23 0.96 3.08
C PHE A 98 0.48 2.37 2.53
N VAL A 99 0.73 2.51 1.22
CA VAL A 99 0.98 3.81 0.59
C VAL A 99 -0.26 4.70 0.63
N GLN A 100 -1.45 4.14 0.39
CA GLN A 100 -2.72 4.86 0.53
C GLN A 100 -2.93 5.31 1.98
N GLY A 101 -2.63 4.44 2.94
CA GLY A 101 -2.66 4.77 4.36
C GLY A 101 -1.77 5.96 4.69
N LEU A 102 -0.52 5.98 4.21
CA LEU A 102 0.39 7.13 4.38
C LEU A 102 -0.17 8.42 3.78
N ALA A 103 -0.78 8.36 2.59
CA ALA A 103 -1.40 9.52 1.96
C ALA A 103 -2.56 10.06 2.80
N VAL A 104 -3.43 9.18 3.32
CA VAL A 104 -4.51 9.58 4.25
C VAL A 104 -3.94 10.25 5.50
N GLY A 105 -2.86 9.73 6.08
CA GLY A 105 -2.21 10.34 7.24
C GLY A 105 -1.70 11.75 6.95
N ARG A 106 -1.05 11.95 5.80
CA ARG A 106 -0.63 13.28 5.33
C ARG A 106 -1.84 14.22 5.23
N ASP A 107 -2.92 13.78 4.61
CA ASP A 107 -4.10 14.62 4.37
C ASP A 107 -4.78 15.02 5.69
N VAL A 108 -4.89 14.09 6.64
CA VAL A 108 -5.39 14.37 8.00
C VAL A 108 -4.51 15.37 8.75
N ILE A 109 -3.18 15.20 8.73
CA ILE A 109 -2.25 16.15 9.37
C ILE A 109 -2.38 17.53 8.73
N THR A 110 -2.42 17.60 7.40
CA THR A 110 -2.55 18.87 6.67
C THR A 110 -3.84 19.58 7.06
N THR A 111 -4.95 18.84 7.13
CA THR A 111 -6.26 19.37 7.51
C THR A 111 -6.28 19.89 8.96
N ILE A 112 -5.69 19.13 9.90
CA ILE A 112 -5.73 19.53 11.31
C ILE A 112 -4.84 20.74 11.60
N MET A 113 -3.75 20.92 10.85
CA MET A 113 -2.87 22.07 10.94
C MET A 113 -3.54 23.38 10.49
N GLU A 114 -4.60 23.32 9.69
CA GLU A 114 -5.36 24.50 9.24
C GLU A 114 -6.41 24.97 10.26
N ILE A 115 -6.64 24.22 11.35
CA ILE A 115 -7.61 24.58 12.39
C ILE A 115 -7.13 25.83 13.13
N ALA A 116 -7.85 26.93 12.93
CA ALA A 116 -7.60 28.17 13.66
C ALA A 116 -7.91 28.03 15.16
N PRO A 117 -7.13 28.68 16.04
CA PRO A 117 -7.45 28.76 17.46
C PRO A 117 -8.81 29.43 17.69
N SER A 118 -9.60 28.90 18.64
CA SER A 118 -10.85 29.55 19.04
C SER A 118 -10.58 30.88 19.75
N GLU A 119 -11.56 31.78 19.76
CA GLU A 119 -11.44 33.05 20.48
C GLU A 119 -11.11 32.84 21.97
N ALA A 120 -11.73 31.85 22.61
CA ALA A 120 -11.45 31.48 23.99
C ALA A 120 -9.99 31.02 24.19
N CYS A 121 -9.42 30.30 23.22
CA CYS A 121 -8.01 29.94 23.24
C CYS A 121 -7.11 31.17 23.12
N VAL A 122 -7.40 32.07 22.17
CA VAL A 122 -6.63 33.32 21.97
C VAL A 122 -6.63 34.15 23.25
N GLN A 123 -7.81 34.37 23.86
CA GLN A 123 -7.93 35.09 25.13
C GLN A 123 -7.15 34.40 26.26
N GLY A 124 -7.23 33.07 26.33
CA GLY A 124 -6.49 32.26 27.30
C GLY A 124 -4.96 32.43 27.17
N ILE A 125 -4.45 32.35 25.94
CA ILE A 125 -3.03 32.56 25.64
C ILE A 125 -2.61 33.98 26.00
N VAL A 126 -3.35 35.01 25.58
CA VAL A 126 -3.03 36.42 25.90
C VAL A 126 -3.00 36.65 27.41
N ARG A 127 -3.95 36.08 28.15
CA ARG A 127 -3.98 36.16 29.62
C ARG A 127 -2.78 35.48 30.26
N MET A 128 -2.32 34.38 29.68
CA MET A 128 -1.18 33.61 30.16
C MET A 128 0.15 34.29 29.85
N THR A 129 0.32 34.83 28.65
CA THR A 129 1.62 35.30 28.15
C THR A 129 1.82 36.81 28.27
N HIS A 130 0.77 37.61 28.05
CA HIS A 130 0.90 39.07 27.91
C HIS A 130 0.38 39.85 29.12
N CYS A 131 -0.65 39.38 29.82
CA CYS A 131 -1.17 40.09 31.00
C CYS A 131 -0.16 40.35 32.13
N PRO A 132 0.86 39.49 32.41
CA PRO A 132 1.90 39.80 33.39
C PRO A 132 2.65 41.10 33.06
N TYR A 133 2.99 41.33 31.79
CA TYR A 133 3.65 42.57 31.34
C TYR A 133 2.79 43.80 31.61
N CYS A 134 1.49 43.73 31.33
CA CYS A 134 0.53 44.81 31.61
C CYS A 134 0.43 45.14 33.10
N ARG A 135 0.83 44.21 33.99
CA ARG A 135 0.83 44.36 35.45
C ARG A 135 2.21 44.68 36.02
N GLY A 136 3.21 44.95 35.18
CA GLY A 136 4.59 45.22 35.61
C GLY A 136 5.40 43.98 36.02
N LEU A 137 4.88 42.78 35.78
CA LEU A 137 5.53 41.50 36.09
C LEU A 137 6.29 40.99 34.86
N THR A 138 7.46 41.56 34.57
CA THR A 138 8.20 41.33 33.32
C THR A 138 9.09 40.08 33.32
N ALA A 139 9.47 39.57 34.49
CA ALA A 139 10.32 38.38 34.63
C ALA A 139 9.54 37.10 34.99
N THR A 140 8.22 37.20 35.16
CA THR A 140 7.39 36.08 35.65
C THR A 140 6.96 35.18 34.50
N LYS A 141 7.30 33.89 34.59
CA LYS A 141 6.82 32.86 33.67
C LYS A 141 5.45 32.32 34.11
N PRO A 142 4.58 31.91 33.17
CA PRO A 142 3.32 31.26 33.53
C PRO A 142 3.56 29.94 34.27
N CYS A 143 2.73 29.67 35.28
CA CYS A 143 2.78 28.43 36.05
C CYS A 143 2.54 27.23 35.12
N HIS A 144 3.20 26.09 35.39
CA HIS A 144 3.06 24.86 34.60
C HIS A 144 1.59 24.45 34.39
N ASN A 145 0.81 24.37 35.48
CA ASN A 145 -0.60 23.97 35.40
C ASN A 145 -1.46 24.98 34.64
N PHE A 146 -1.17 26.28 34.74
CA PHE A 146 -1.89 27.31 33.99
C PHE A 146 -1.61 27.17 32.49
N CYS A 147 -0.35 26.89 32.13
CA CYS A 147 0.05 26.59 30.76
C CYS A 147 -0.65 25.34 30.21
N MET A 148 -0.55 24.22 30.92
CA MET A 148 -1.14 22.96 30.47
C MET A 148 -2.66 23.05 30.32
N ASN A 149 -3.35 23.73 31.25
CA ASN A 149 -4.81 23.89 31.15
C ASN A 149 -5.22 24.79 29.98
N THR A 150 -4.48 25.88 29.73
CA THR A 150 -4.73 26.77 28.58
C THR A 150 -4.50 26.00 27.27
N MET A 151 -3.38 25.30 27.15
CA MET A 151 -3.05 24.53 25.94
C MET A 151 -3.99 23.35 25.69
N LYS A 152 -4.46 22.65 26.74
CA LYS A 152 -5.48 21.60 26.60
C LYS A 152 -6.77 22.13 26.01
N GLY A 153 -7.21 23.32 26.44
CA GLY A 153 -8.38 23.98 25.84
C GLY A 153 -8.16 24.36 24.38
N CYS A 154 -6.97 24.91 24.06
CA CYS A 154 -6.60 25.29 22.70
C CYS A 154 -6.51 24.10 21.73
N LEU A 155 -6.03 22.95 22.21
CA LEU A 155 -5.76 21.77 21.40
C LEU A 155 -6.86 20.70 21.54
N ALA A 156 -8.06 21.05 22.02
CA ALA A 156 -9.15 20.10 22.25
C ALA A 156 -9.49 19.30 20.97
N ASN A 157 -9.68 19.98 19.83
CA ASN A 157 -9.94 19.33 18.53
C ASN A 157 -8.81 18.38 18.10
N HIS A 158 -7.57 18.70 18.46
CA HIS A 158 -6.41 17.84 18.17
C HIS A 158 -6.38 16.62 19.08
N ALA A 159 -6.76 16.78 20.35
CA ALA A 159 -6.81 15.71 21.32
C ALA A 159 -7.88 14.67 20.99
N GLU A 160 -8.99 15.06 20.37
CA GLU A 160 -10.04 14.14 19.90
C GLU A 160 -9.50 13.13 18.87
N LEU A 161 -8.58 13.56 18.00
CA LEU A 161 -7.96 12.69 17.01
C LEU A 161 -6.99 11.66 17.62
N ASN A 162 -6.48 11.89 18.84
CA ASN A 162 -5.38 11.12 19.41
C ASN A 162 -5.64 9.60 19.45
N ALA A 163 -6.85 9.17 19.83
CA ALA A 163 -7.18 7.75 19.91
C ALA A 163 -7.16 7.09 18.51
N ALA A 164 -7.84 7.71 17.54
CA ALA A 164 -7.91 7.22 16.17
C ALA A 164 -6.53 7.26 15.48
N TRP A 165 -5.73 8.29 15.74
CA TRP A 165 -4.38 8.42 15.19
C TRP A 165 -3.45 7.32 15.68
N ASN A 166 -3.47 7.02 16.99
CA ASN A 166 -2.64 5.95 17.54
C ASN A 166 -3.06 4.56 17.01
N ASP A 167 -4.36 4.29 16.86
CA ASP A 167 -4.83 3.07 16.22
C ASP A 167 -4.37 2.98 14.76
N TYR A 168 -4.52 4.07 13.99
CA TYR A 168 -4.04 4.18 12.62
C TYR A 168 -2.53 3.91 12.48
N ILE A 169 -1.69 4.56 13.29
CA ILE A 169 -0.24 4.34 13.29
C ILE A 169 0.11 2.89 13.64
N SER A 170 -0.58 2.30 14.63
CA SER A 170 -0.36 0.90 15.03
C SER A 170 -0.64 -0.08 13.87
N LYS A 171 -1.69 0.19 13.08
CA LYS A 171 -2.07 -0.62 11.92
C LYS A 171 -1.09 -0.44 10.76
N LEU A 172 -0.54 0.76 10.56
CA LEU A 172 0.50 1.01 9.57
C LEU A 172 1.85 0.36 9.91
N GLN A 173 2.19 0.30 11.20
CA GLN A 173 3.47 -0.27 11.67
C GLN A 173 3.47 -1.80 11.70
N ARG A 174 2.29 -2.45 11.62
CA ARG A 174 2.23 -3.92 11.56
C ARG A 174 2.93 -4.41 10.29
N PRO A 175 3.98 -5.23 10.40
CA PRO A 175 4.64 -5.81 9.24
C PRO A 175 3.60 -6.56 8.41
N SER A 176 3.54 -6.26 7.12
CA SER A 176 2.83 -7.12 6.18
C SER A 176 3.40 -8.53 6.30
N PRO A 177 2.58 -9.59 6.50
CA PRO A 177 3.06 -10.96 6.71
C PRO A 177 3.87 -11.53 5.54
N THR A 178 3.95 -10.82 4.42
CA THR A 178 4.78 -11.13 3.26
C THR A 178 6.25 -10.68 3.40
N SER A 179 6.57 -9.92 4.43
CA SER A 179 7.91 -9.35 4.67
C SER A 179 8.73 -10.29 5.56
N GLY A 180 9.06 -11.48 5.04
CA GLY A 180 10.15 -12.32 5.55
C GLY A 180 9.96 -12.97 6.93
N SER A 181 9.24 -14.09 6.99
CA SER A 181 9.58 -15.17 7.92
C SER A 181 10.34 -16.26 7.17
N GLY A 182 11.56 -15.94 6.74
CA GLY A 182 12.58 -16.95 6.47
C GLY A 182 12.94 -17.59 7.81
N SER A 183 12.37 -18.75 8.07
CA SER A 183 12.67 -19.58 9.22
C SER A 183 14.17 -19.85 9.31
N ARG A 184 14.86 -19.18 10.23
CA ARG A 184 16.09 -19.70 10.81
C ARG A 184 15.70 -20.85 11.73
N SER A 185 15.62 -22.05 11.16
CA SER A 185 15.80 -23.28 11.93
C SER A 185 17.30 -23.38 12.22
N GLY A 186 17.70 -22.94 13.42
CA GLY A 186 19.02 -23.19 13.97
C GLY A 186 19.18 -24.68 14.23
N SER A 187 20.33 -25.20 13.79
CA SER A 187 20.89 -26.51 14.12
C SER A 187 21.18 -26.66 15.61
#